data_AF-A0A840G1B9-F1
#
_entry.id   AF-A0A840G1B9-F1
#
_cell.length_a   1.000
_cell.length_b   1.000
_cell.length_c   1.000
_cell.angle_alpha   90.00
_cell.angle_beta   90.00
_cell.angle_gamma   90.00
#
_symmetry.space_group_name_H-M   'P 1'
#
loop_
_entity.id
_entity.type
_entity.pdbx_description
1 polymer ?
#
loop_
_entity_poly.entity_id
_entity_poly.type
_entity_poly.pdbx_seq_one_letter_code
_entity_poly.pdbx_strand_id
1 'polypeptide(L)'
;MQGIAAIALLGISALLGAYLGWQYLRRVRSSPALTGFHLIFAAAGLEAMVMLRGELPAQVFAQVAALANAAGLLLVLAVLTGLAIPMIAKGRPRIAGSTALAVHALVGMLGFVLLLIWALRL
;
A
#
# COMPACT_ATOMS: atom_id res chain seq x y z
N MET A 1 -12.49 -6.95 15.01
CA MET A 1 -13.05 -6.18 13.86
C MET A 1 -12.01 -5.32 13.16
N GLN A 2 -11.01 -4.79 13.87
CA GLN A 2 -9.99 -3.91 13.29
C GLN A 2 -9.12 -4.56 12.21
N GLY A 3 -8.82 -5.87 12.31
CA GLY A 3 -8.09 -6.59 11.27
C GLY A 3 -8.83 -6.63 9.93
N ILE A 4 -10.14 -6.83 9.97
CA ILE A 4 -11.00 -6.76 8.76
C ILE A 4 -10.98 -5.35 8.18
N ALA A 5 -11.02 -4.32 9.03
CA ALA A 5 -10.95 -2.93 8.59
C ALA A 5 -9.61 -2.62 7.90
N ALA A 6 -8.47 -3.03 8.46
CA ALA A 6 -7.15 -2.83 7.86
C ALA A 6 -7.05 -3.51 6.48
N ILE A 7 -7.51 -4.75 6.37
CA ILE A 7 -7.53 -5.51 5.10
C ILE A 7 -8.45 -4.85 4.09
N ALA A 8 -9.64 -4.41 4.50
CA ALA A 8 -10.61 -3.78 3.61
C ALA A 8 -10.07 -2.43 3.08
N LEU A 9 -9.55 -1.57 3.96
CA LEU A 9 -9.00 -0.26 3.59
C LEU A 9 -7.79 -0.40 2.67
N LEU A 10 -6.82 -1.25 3.03
CA LEU A 10 -5.64 -1.49 2.19
C LEU A 10 -5.98 -2.24 0.90
N GLY A 11 -6.98 -3.12 0.92
CA GLY A 11 -7.49 -3.79 -0.26
C GLY A 11 -8.16 -2.83 -1.24
N ILE A 12 -9.00 -1.91 -0.75
CA ILE A 12 -9.59 -0.83 -1.56
C ILE A 12 -8.48 0.04 -2.15
N SER A 13 -7.48 0.41 -1.34
CA SER A 13 -6.33 1.18 -1.83
C SER A 13 -5.56 0.42 -2.92
N ALA A 14 -5.28 -0.87 -2.74
CA ALA A 14 -4.59 -1.71 -3.73
C ALA A 14 -5.38 -1.81 -5.04
N LEU A 15 -6.70 -2.01 -4.98
CA LEU A 15 -7.59 -2.05 -6.15
C LEU A 15 -7.61 -0.70 -6.88
N LEU A 16 -7.69 0.42 -6.15
CA LEU A 16 -7.57 1.76 -6.72
C LEU A 16 -6.21 1.96 -7.39
N GLY A 17 -5.11 1.52 -6.76
CA GLY A 17 -3.77 1.59 -7.32
C GLY A 17 -3.65 0.80 -8.63
N ALA A 18 -4.20 -0.42 -8.68
CA ALA A 18 -4.26 -1.22 -9.90
C ALA A 18 -5.08 -0.55 -11.00
N TYR A 19 -6.24 0.04 -10.65
CA TYR A 19 -7.08 0.78 -11.59
C TYR A 19 -6.39 2.04 -12.14
N LEU A 20 -5.69 2.80 -11.28
CA LEU A 20 -4.89 3.96 -11.69
C LEU A 20 -3.72 3.54 -12.58
N GLY A 21 -3.04 2.44 -12.27
CA GLY A 21 -2.00 1.85 -13.10
C GLY A 21 -2.52 1.41 -14.47
N TRP A 22 -3.71 0.81 -14.52
CA TRP A 22 -4.36 0.46 -15.78
C TRP A 22 -4.70 1.68 -16.63
N GLN A 23 -5.25 2.75 -16.04
CA GLN A 23 -5.47 4.02 -16.74
C GLN A 23 -4.16 4.61 -17.29
N TYR A 24 -3.09 4.56 -16.50
CA TYR A 24 -1.75 4.99 -16.93
C TYR A 24 -1.26 4.21 -18.16
N LEU A 25 -1.42 2.88 -18.18
CA LEU A 25 -1.06 2.04 -19.32
C LEU A 25 -1.88 2.39 -20.57
N ARG A 26 -3.16 2.74 -20.39
CA ARG A 26 -4.03 3.22 -21.48
C ARG A 26 -3.80 4.69 -21.87
N ARG A 27 -2.85 5.38 -21.24
CA ARG A 27 -2.56 6.82 -21.44
C ARG A 27 -3.78 7.70 -21.15
N VAL A 28 -4.67 7.25 -20.28
CA VAL A 28 -5.84 8.01 -19.81
C VAL A 28 -5.43 8.78 -18.56
N ARG A 29 -5.81 10.05 -18.49
CA ARG A 29 -5.54 10.90 -17.32
C ARG A 29 -6.43 10.47 -16.16
N SER A 30 -5.81 10.00 -15.09
CA SER A 30 -6.53 9.67 -13.85
C SER A 30 -7.09 10.92 -13.17
N SER A 31 -8.29 10.79 -12.59
CA SER A 31 -8.89 11.84 -11.76
C SER A 31 -8.07 12.09 -10.49
N PRO A 32 -7.77 13.36 -10.13
CA PRO A 32 -7.09 13.69 -8.87
C PRO A 32 -7.81 13.14 -7.63
N ALA A 33 -9.15 13.08 -7.67
CA ALA A 33 -9.94 12.54 -6.56
C ALA A 33 -9.64 11.05 -6.32
N LEU A 34 -9.48 10.25 -7.38
CA LEU A 34 -9.13 8.84 -7.27
C LEU A 34 -7.74 8.63 -6.67
N THR A 35 -6.77 9.46 -7.07
CA THR A 35 -5.43 9.47 -6.48
C THR A 35 -5.48 9.85 -5.00
N GLY A 36 -6.30 10.85 -4.64
CA GLY A 36 -6.54 11.25 -3.25
C GLY A 36 -7.15 10.12 -2.43
N PHE A 37 -8.19 9.45 -2.93
CA PHE A 37 -8.77 8.30 -2.26
C PHE A 37 -7.79 7.14 -2.09
N HIS A 38 -6.99 6.83 -3.12
CA HIS A 38 -5.95 5.80 -3.02
C HIS A 38 -5.00 6.07 -1.84
N LEU A 39 -4.55 7.32 -1.67
CA LEU A 39 -3.70 7.74 -0.57
C LEU A 39 -4.42 7.71 0.80
N ILE A 40 -5.66 8.22 0.88
CA ILE A 40 -6.45 8.23 2.12
C ILE A 40 -6.70 6.81 2.62
N PHE A 41 -7.13 5.90 1.73
CA PHE A 41 -7.36 4.51 2.10
C PHE A 41 -6.05 3.80 2.50
N ALA A 42 -4.93 4.13 1.87
CA ALA A 42 -3.62 3.60 2.28
C ALA A 42 -3.25 4.07 3.71
N ALA A 43 -3.39 5.37 3.98
CA ALA A 43 -3.06 5.95 5.28
C ALA A 43 -3.97 5.43 6.40
N ALA A 44 -5.29 5.45 6.20
CA ALA A 44 -6.26 4.92 7.16
C ALA A 44 -6.06 3.42 7.41
N GLY A 45 -5.73 2.66 6.36
CA GLY A 45 -5.42 1.24 6.46
C GLY A 45 -4.15 0.95 7.26
N LEU A 46 -3.10 1.75 7.08
CA LEU A 46 -1.88 1.68 7.89
C LEU A 46 -2.15 2.01 9.37
N GLU A 47 -2.97 3.02 9.63
CA GLU A 47 -3.38 3.37 11.00
C GLU A 47 -4.17 2.21 11.65
N ALA A 48 -5.14 1.62 10.94
CA ALA A 48 -5.88 0.45 11.41
C ALA A 48 -4.97 -0.76 11.68
N MET A 49 -3.91 -0.95 10.88
CA MET A 49 -2.91 -2.00 11.11
C MET A 49 -2.11 -1.76 12.40
N VAL A 50 -1.75 -0.51 12.70
CA VAL A 50 -1.08 -0.15 13.97
C VAL A 50 -2.01 -0.38 15.16
N MET A 51 -3.29 -0.01 15.03
CA MET A 51 -4.28 -0.26 16.09
C MET A 51 -4.46 -1.76 16.36
N LEU A 52 -4.54 -2.59 15.30
CA LEU A 52 -4.65 -4.05 15.43
C LEU A 52 -3.46 -4.66 16.22
N ARG A 53 -2.24 -4.13 16.03
CA ARG A 53 -1.08 -4.57 16.80
C ARG A 53 -1.26 -4.31 18.30
N GLY A 54 -1.91 -3.22 18.67
CA GLY A 54 -2.18 -2.86 20.07
C GLY A 54 -3.21 -3.77 20.75
N GLU A 55 -4.08 -4.44 19.99
CA GLU A 55 -5.12 -5.33 20.52
C GLU A 55 -4.65 -6.78 20.72
N LEU A 56 -3.58 -7.21 20.05
CA LEU A 56 -3.13 -8.60 20.12
C LEU A 56 -2.34 -8.87 21.40
N PRO A 57 -2.60 -9.99 22.11
CA PRO A 57 -1.77 -10.43 23.22
C PRO A 57 -0.31 -10.56 22.75
N ALA A 58 0.65 -10.07 23.56
CA ALA A 58 2.06 -10.03 23.19
C ALA A 58 2.62 -11.39 22.74
N GLN A 59 2.16 -12.48 23.36
CA GLN A 59 2.56 -13.86 23.07
C GLN A 59 2.10 -14.31 21.68
N VAL A 60 0.89 -13.91 21.27
CA VAL A 60 0.31 -14.21 19.95
C VAL A 60 1.01 -13.36 18.90
N PHE A 61 1.20 -12.07 19.17
CA PHE A 61 1.91 -11.18 18.25
C PHE A 61 3.35 -11.63 18.01
N ALA A 62 4.07 -12.12 19.02
CA ALA A 62 5.45 -12.59 18.89
C ALA A 62 5.61 -13.70 17.83
N GLN A 63 4.60 -14.56 17.64
CA GLN A 63 4.63 -15.64 16.66
C GLN A 63 4.52 -15.15 15.21
N VAL A 64 3.93 -13.95 15.01
CA VAL A 64 3.66 -13.38 13.69
C VAL A 64 4.34 -12.03 13.45
N ALA A 65 5.12 -11.55 14.41
CA ALA A 65 5.71 -10.21 14.44
C ALA A 65 6.59 -9.92 13.23
N ALA A 66 7.42 -10.89 12.81
CA ALA A 66 8.31 -10.71 11.66
C ALA A 66 7.53 -10.42 10.38
N LEU A 67 6.43 -11.14 10.16
CA LEU A 67 5.59 -11.00 8.99
C LEU A 67 4.80 -9.69 9.02
N ALA A 68 4.23 -9.35 10.18
CA ALA A 68 3.54 -8.07 10.39
C ALA A 68 4.47 -6.87 10.17
N ASN A 69 5.70 -6.93 10.69
CA ASN A 69 6.69 -5.87 10.51
C ASN A 69 7.14 -5.74 9.05
N ALA A 70 7.35 -6.86 8.35
CA ALA A 70 7.69 -6.85 6.93
C ALA A 70 6.57 -6.25 6.07
N ALA A 71 5.32 -6.66 6.31
CA ALA A 71 4.15 -6.08 5.64
C ALA A 71 4.05 -4.57 5.88
N GLY A 72 4.14 -4.14 7.15
CA GLY A 72 4.09 -2.73 7.53
C GLY A 72 5.20 -1.90 6.88
N LEU A 73 6.43 -2.40 6.89
CA LEU A 73 7.58 -1.73 6.26
C LEU A 73 7.36 -1.54 4.75
N LEU A 74 6.95 -2.60 4.04
CA LEU A 74 6.69 -2.50 2.61
C LEU A 74 5.55 -1.53 2.29
N LEU A 75 4.47 -1.53 3.07
CA LEU A 75 3.35 -0.62 2.87
C LEU A 75 3.74 0.84 3.15
N VAL A 76 4.54 1.11 4.17
CA VAL A 76 5.09 2.46 4.42
C VAL A 76 6.01 2.88 3.26
N LEU A 77 6.90 2.00 2.80
CA LEU A 77 7.74 2.27 1.64
C LEU A 77 6.92 2.51 0.37
N ALA A 78 5.79 1.82 0.20
CA ALA A 78 4.87 2.06 -0.92
C ALA A 78 4.30 3.49 -0.86
N VAL A 79 3.87 3.96 0.31
CA VAL A 79 3.40 5.35 0.47
C VAL A 79 4.51 6.34 0.13
N LEU A 80 5.71 6.17 0.70
CA LEU A 80 6.84 7.07 0.47
C LEU A 80 7.26 7.11 -1.01
N THR A 81 7.39 5.95 -1.64
CA THR A 81 7.73 5.87 -3.07
C THR A 81 6.63 6.48 -3.95
N GLY A 82 5.35 6.27 -3.61
CA GLY A 82 4.22 6.85 -4.33
C GLY A 82 4.23 8.39 -4.31
N LEU A 83 4.53 8.99 -3.16
CA LEU A 83 4.69 10.43 -3.00
C LEU A 83 5.93 10.98 -3.72
N ALA A 84 6.97 10.17 -3.89
CA ALA A 84 8.19 10.56 -4.59
C ALA A 84 8.06 10.51 -6.13
N ILE A 85 7.11 9.75 -6.69
CA ILE A 85 6.96 9.61 -8.16
C ILE A 85 6.84 10.96 -8.88
N PRO A 86 5.99 11.93 -8.46
CA PRO A 86 5.88 13.22 -9.15
C PRO A 86 7.20 14.00 -9.16
N MET A 87 8.00 13.90 -8.09
CA MET A 87 9.31 14.54 -8.00
C MET A 87 10.33 13.89 -8.95
N ILE A 88 10.28 12.56 -9.06
CA ILE A 88 11.16 11.79 -9.97
C ILE A 88 10.77 12.02 -11.43
N ALA A 89 9.47 12.09 -11.73
CA ALA A 89 8.96 12.22 -13.09
C ALA A 89 9.11 13.64 -13.66
N LYS A 90 9.15 14.68 -12.82
CA LYS A 90 9.27 16.07 -13.26
C LYS A 90 10.60 16.32 -13.97
N GLY A 91 10.55 16.71 -15.25
CA GLY A 91 11.73 17.06 -16.05
C GLY A 91 12.63 15.87 -16.43
N ARG A 92 12.17 14.63 -16.22
CA ARG A 92 12.92 13.40 -16.53
C ARG A 92 12.29 12.62 -17.67
N PRO A 93 13.05 11.76 -18.38
CA PRO A 93 12.52 10.94 -19.45
C PRO A 93 11.40 10.02 -18.94
N ARG A 94 10.42 9.73 -19.81
CA ARG A 94 9.23 8.92 -19.49
C ARG A 94 9.57 7.58 -18.83
N ILE A 95 10.70 6.98 -19.19
CA ILE A 95 11.16 5.71 -18.62
C ILE A 95 11.39 5.81 -17.11
N ALA A 96 11.96 6.92 -16.62
CA ALA A 96 12.22 7.11 -15.19
C ALA A 96 10.91 7.14 -14.38
N GLY A 97 9.90 7.86 -14.88
CA GLY A 97 8.57 7.87 -14.25
C GLY A 97 7.87 6.52 -14.31
N SER A 98 8.01 5.79 -15.42
CA SER A 98 7.43 4.45 -15.59
C SER A 98 8.07 3.44 -14.64
N THR A 99 9.40 3.46 -14.51
CA THR A 99 10.15 2.61 -13.59
C THR A 99 9.79 2.92 -12.13
N ALA A 100 9.73 4.20 -11.76
CA ALA A 100 9.33 4.59 -10.40
C ALA A 100 7.91 4.12 -10.06
N LEU A 101 6.97 4.23 -11.00
CA LEU A 101 5.61 3.73 -10.85
C LEU A 101 5.57 2.20 -10.71
N ALA A 102 6.34 1.48 -11.51
CA ALA A 102 6.43 0.02 -11.44
C ALA A 102 7.00 -0.45 -10.09
N VAL A 103 8.06 0.21 -9.60
CA VAL A 103 8.64 -0.08 -8.27
C VAL A 103 7.62 0.18 -7.16
N HIS A 104 6.93 1.32 -7.19
CA HIS A 104 5.88 1.63 -6.23
C HIS A 104 4.77 0.56 -6.21
N ALA A 105 4.27 0.19 -7.39
CA ALA A 105 3.23 -0.83 -7.52
C ALA A 105 3.70 -2.20 -7.01
N LEU A 106 4.95 -2.59 -7.31
CA LEU A 106 5.52 -3.84 -6.83
C LEU A 106 5.66 -3.86 -5.31
N VAL A 107 6.23 -2.80 -4.72
CA VAL A 107 6.42 -2.68 -3.27
C VAL A 107 5.07 -2.69 -2.55
N GLY A 108 4.08 -1.94 -3.06
CA GLY A 108 2.72 -1.93 -2.52
C GLY A 108 2.03 -3.29 -2.60
N MET A 109 2.12 -3.97 -3.74
CA MET A 109 1.52 -5.31 -3.92
C MET A 109 2.18 -6.34 -3.00
N LEU A 110 3.51 -6.36 -2.90
CA LEU A 110 4.21 -7.27 -1.98
C LEU A 110 3.83 -7.00 -0.52
N GLY A 111 3.75 -5.73 -0.12
CA GLY A 111 3.29 -5.35 1.23
C GLY A 111 1.87 -5.83 1.51
N PHE A 112 0.96 -5.68 0.55
CA PHE A 112 -0.43 -6.14 0.69
C PHE A 112 -0.54 -7.67 0.72
N VAL A 113 0.23 -8.40 -0.10
CA VAL A 113 0.27 -9.87 -0.05
C VAL A 113 0.78 -10.36 1.31
N LEU A 114 1.85 -9.76 1.84
CA LEU A 114 2.35 -10.11 3.17
C LEU A 114 1.32 -9.82 4.28
N LEU A 115 0.56 -8.72 4.16
CA LEU A 115 -0.55 -8.42 5.05
C LEU A 115 -1.62 -9.52 5.00
N LEU A 116 -2.02 -9.99 3.81
CA LEU A 116 -2.99 -11.07 3.68
C LEU A 116 -2.47 -12.36 4.32
N ILE A 117 -1.21 -12.72 4.07
CA ILE A 117 -0.58 -13.90 4.68
C ILE A 117 -0.54 -13.76 6.21
N TRP A 118 -0.24 -12.55 6.73
CA TRP A 118 -0.26 -12.28 8.16
C TRP A 118 -1.67 -12.43 8.74
N ALA A 119 -2.67 -11.85 8.08
CA ALA A 119 -4.07 -11.91 8.52
C ALA A 119 -4.62 -13.34 8.55
N LEU A 120 -4.19 -14.20 7.63
CA LEU A 120 -4.57 -15.63 7.60
C LEU A 120 -3.87 -16.47 8.68
N ARG A 121 -2.88 -15.90 9.38
CA ARG A 121 -2.10 -16.57 10.43
C ARG A 121 -2.35 -15.99 11.83
N LEU A 122 -3.24 -15.01 11.94
CA LEU A 122 -3.81 -14.53 13.21
C LEU A 122 -4.88 -15.49 13.71
#